data_AF-A0A1V0ADI9-F1
#
_entry.id   AF-A0A1V0ADI9-F1
#
_cell.length_a   1.000
_cell.length_b   1.000
_cell.length_c   1.000
_cell.angle_alpha   90.00
_cell.angle_beta   90.00
_cell.angle_gamma   90.00
#
_symmetry.space_group_name_H-M   'P 1'
#
loop_
_entity.id
_entity.type
_entity.pdbx_description
1 polymer ?
#
loop_
_entity_poly.entity_id
_entity_poly.type
_entity_poly.pdbx_seq_one_letter_code
_entity_poly.pdbx_strand_id
1 'polypeptide(L)'
;MDQEKLRAALDGQLVALDEPAYDGPAAALPDALVAAVLAAYERGLQPERDAGRMAVRHLLDKLASAAPGRTVEVRVPPYAAVQAIEGPRHTRGTPPNVVEMDGRTWIELALGRLTWDEAMAKGAVSASGARADLSGYLPL
;
A
#
# COMPACT_ATOMS: atom_id res chain seq x y z
N MET A 1 12.75 -5.07 -5.97
CA MET A 1 11.75 -5.73 -6.86
C MET A 1 12.38 -5.91 -8.24
N ASP A 2 12.11 -7.01 -8.93
CA ASP A 2 12.68 -7.29 -10.27
C ASP A 2 12.03 -6.39 -11.33
N GLN A 3 12.87 -5.66 -12.09
CA GLN A 3 12.43 -4.66 -13.06
C GLN A 3 11.67 -5.29 -14.24
N GLU A 4 12.05 -6.49 -14.67
CA GLU A 4 11.36 -7.21 -15.76
C GLU A 4 9.94 -7.59 -15.32
N LYS A 5 9.79 -8.09 -14.09
CA LYS A 5 8.48 -8.42 -13.51
C LYS A 5 7.61 -7.19 -13.33
N LEU A 6 8.19 -6.06 -12.91
CA LEU A 6 7.48 -4.79 -12.80
C LEU A 6 6.92 -4.35 -14.14
N ARG A 7 7.76 -4.44 -15.18
CA ARG A 7 7.36 -4.09 -16.52
C ARG A 7 6.23 -4.98 -17.02
N ALA A 8 6.36 -6.30 -16.88
CA ALA A 8 5.33 -7.25 -17.28
C ALA A 8 3.99 -7.03 -16.53
N ALA A 9 4.04 -6.74 -15.23
CA ALA A 9 2.85 -6.47 -14.44
C ALA A 9 2.17 -5.15 -14.87
N LEU A 10 2.96 -4.11 -15.15
CA LEU A 10 2.44 -2.83 -15.64
C LEU A 10 1.82 -2.98 -17.03
N ASP A 11 2.52 -3.64 -17.95
CA ASP A 11 2.02 -3.86 -19.31
C ASP A 11 0.69 -4.66 -19.28
N GLY A 12 0.60 -5.71 -18.46
CA GLY A 12 -0.64 -6.46 -18.27
C GLY A 12 -1.78 -5.60 -17.71
N GLN A 13 -1.49 -4.74 -16.72
CA GLN A 13 -2.48 -3.84 -16.14
C GLN A 13 -2.97 -2.77 -17.14
N LEU A 14 -2.08 -2.22 -17.97
CA LEU A 14 -2.42 -1.23 -18.98
C LEU A 14 -3.27 -1.84 -20.10
N VAL A 15 -2.96 -3.06 -20.53
CA VAL A 15 -3.83 -3.80 -21.47
C VAL A 15 -5.22 -4.01 -20.89
N ALA A 16 -5.33 -4.41 -19.61
CA ALA A 16 -6.62 -4.58 -18.96
C ALA A 16 -7.42 -3.25 -18.83
N LEU A 17 -6.73 -2.10 -18.88
CA LEU A 17 -7.34 -0.78 -18.85
C LEU A 17 -7.63 -0.20 -20.24
N ASP A 18 -7.26 -0.89 -21.32
CA ASP A 18 -7.26 -0.37 -22.69
C ASP A 18 -6.42 0.91 -22.84
N GLU A 19 -5.28 0.96 -22.14
CA GLU A 19 -4.32 2.07 -22.15
C GLU A 19 -3.08 1.74 -22.99
N PRO A 20 -2.41 2.75 -23.59
CA PRO A 20 -1.18 2.52 -24.32
C PRO A 20 -0.07 1.99 -23.40
N ALA A 21 0.89 1.28 -24.00
CA ALA A 21 2.05 0.76 -23.27
C ALA A 21 2.88 1.91 -22.66
N TYR A 22 3.42 1.67 -21.47
CA TYR A 22 4.24 2.66 -20.76
C TYR A 22 5.55 2.95 -21.52
N ASP A 23 5.79 4.22 -21.82
CA ASP A 23 6.97 4.71 -22.56
C ASP A 23 7.95 5.51 -21.69
N GLY A 24 7.67 5.65 -20.39
CA GLY A 24 8.49 6.39 -19.44
C GLY A 24 9.74 5.64 -18.96
N PRO A 25 10.56 6.28 -18.10
CA PRO A 25 11.82 5.71 -17.63
C PRO A 25 11.59 4.50 -16.72
N ALA A 26 12.52 3.55 -16.78
CA ALA A 26 12.52 2.35 -15.94
C ALA A 26 12.44 2.64 -14.44
N ALA A 27 13.10 3.71 -13.98
CA ALA A 27 13.12 4.10 -12.58
C ALA A 27 11.73 4.47 -12.03
N ALA A 28 10.79 4.88 -12.90
CA ALA A 28 9.43 5.25 -12.52
C ALA A 28 8.42 4.09 -12.71
N LEU A 29 8.85 2.89 -13.11
CA LEU A 29 7.98 1.72 -13.27
C LEU A 29 7.14 1.41 -12.01
N PRO A 30 7.69 1.44 -10.77
CA PRO A 30 6.88 1.15 -9.60
C PRO A 30 5.74 2.15 -9.39
N ASP A 31 6.01 3.45 -9.54
CA ASP A 31 5.00 4.49 -9.36
C ASP A 31 3.97 4.48 -10.50
N ALA A 32 4.41 4.20 -11.74
CA ALA A 32 3.50 3.98 -12.87
C ALA A 32 2.58 2.77 -12.65
N LEU A 33 3.10 1.67 -12.09
CA LEU A 33 2.29 0.50 -11.71
C LEU A 33 1.24 0.86 -10.66
N VAL A 34 1.62 1.62 -9.63
CA VAL A 34 0.69 2.09 -8.60
C VAL A 34 -0.42 2.96 -9.21
N ALA A 35 -0.06 3.88 -10.11
CA ALA A 35 -1.03 4.72 -10.79
C ALA A 35 -2.02 3.91 -11.65
N ALA A 36 -1.53 2.91 -12.40
CA ALA A 36 -2.37 2.03 -13.20
C ALA A 36 -3.32 1.19 -12.33
N VAL A 37 -2.83 0.67 -11.19
CA VAL A 37 -3.66 -0.08 -10.23
C VAL A 37 -4.75 0.82 -9.61
N LEU A 38 -4.41 2.07 -9.25
CA LEU A 38 -5.40 3.02 -8.77
C LEU A 38 -6.47 3.31 -9.84
N ALA A 39 -6.06 3.53 -11.10
CA ALA A 39 -6.99 3.78 -12.20
C ALA A 39 -7.98 2.63 -12.41
N ALA A 40 -7.55 1.37 -12.21
CA ALA A 40 -8.47 0.23 -12.22
C ALA A 40 -9.55 0.35 -11.14
N TYR A 41 -9.16 0.65 -9.89
CA TYR A 41 -10.11 0.83 -8.79
C TYR A 41 -11.08 2.01 -9.01
N GLU A 42 -10.59 3.12 -9.57
CA GLU A 42 -11.41 4.30 -9.90
C GLU A 42 -12.42 4.00 -11.01
N ARG A 43 -12.09 3.10 -11.94
CA ARG A 43 -13.00 2.59 -12.98
C ARG A 43 -13.93 1.47 -12.49
N GLY A 44 -13.87 1.11 -11.21
CA GLY A 44 -14.65 0.00 -10.64
C GLY A 44 -14.18 -1.39 -11.09
N LEU A 45 -12.97 -1.48 -11.68
CA LEU A 45 -12.35 -2.71 -12.11
C LEU A 45 -11.51 -3.30 -10.97
N GLN A 46 -11.27 -4.61 -11.05
CA GLN A 46 -10.28 -5.27 -10.21
C GLN A 46 -8.91 -5.21 -10.90
N PRO A 47 -7.83 -4.82 -10.20
CA PRO A 47 -6.50 -4.86 -10.76
C PRO A 47 -6.05 -6.29 -11.09
N GLU A 48 -5.14 -6.38 -12.05
CA GLU A 48 -4.40 -7.61 -12.32
C GLU A 48 -3.69 -8.07 -11.04
N ARG A 49 -3.76 -9.36 -10.75
CA ARG A 49 -3.33 -9.93 -9.45
C ARG A 49 -1.89 -9.55 -9.10
N ASP A 50 -1.01 -9.63 -10.07
CA ASP A 50 0.42 -9.36 -9.88
C ASP A 50 0.69 -7.85 -9.77
N ALA A 51 -0.04 -7.03 -10.54
CA ALA A 51 0.02 -5.57 -10.45
C ALA A 51 -0.40 -5.07 -9.06
N GLY A 52 -1.58 -5.50 -8.57
CA GLY A 52 -2.07 -5.15 -7.24
C GLY A 52 -1.10 -5.60 -6.13
N ARG A 53 -0.59 -6.83 -6.20
CA ARG A 53 0.40 -7.34 -5.22
C ARG A 53 1.66 -6.48 -5.18
N MET A 54 2.18 -6.09 -6.34
CA MET A 54 3.44 -5.36 -6.45
C MET A 54 3.26 -3.88 -6.07
N ALA A 55 2.13 -3.26 -6.42
CA ALA A 55 1.79 -1.90 -5.98
C ALA A 55 1.67 -1.80 -4.44
N VAL A 56 0.96 -2.74 -3.81
CA VAL A 56 0.83 -2.79 -2.34
C VAL A 56 2.20 -2.95 -1.68
N ARG A 57 3.03 -3.87 -2.17
CA ARG A 57 4.38 -4.10 -1.62
C ARG A 57 5.28 -2.88 -1.76
N HIS A 58 5.29 -2.24 -2.92
CA HIS A 58 6.06 -1.02 -3.16
C HIS A 58 5.72 0.07 -2.16
N LEU A 59 4.42 0.32 -1.93
CA LEU A 59 4.00 1.35 -0.98
C LEU A 59 4.29 0.97 0.48
N LEU A 60 4.13 -0.31 0.87
CA LEU A 60 4.52 -0.77 2.21
C LEU A 60 6.04 -0.63 2.43
N ASP A 61 6.85 -0.95 1.42
CA ASP A 61 8.30 -0.76 1.47
C ASP A 61 8.66 0.73 1.56
N LYS A 62 7.94 1.62 0.85
CA LYS A 62 8.07 3.08 1.00
C LYS A 62 7.79 3.53 2.44
N LEU A 63 6.69 3.07 3.05
CA LEU A 63 6.37 3.38 4.45
C LEU A 63 7.48 2.91 5.40
N ALA A 64 7.90 1.65 5.29
CA ALA A 64 8.93 1.09 6.14
C ALA A 64 10.30 1.78 5.98
N SER A 65 10.57 2.30 4.78
CA SER A 65 11.80 3.07 4.50
C SER A 65 11.72 4.50 5.07
N ALA A 66 10.57 5.15 4.95
CA ALA A 66 10.35 6.51 5.45
C ALA A 66 10.24 6.57 6.99
N ALA A 67 9.67 5.52 7.60
CA ALA A 67 9.49 5.39 9.04
C ALA A 67 10.02 4.02 9.50
N PRO A 68 11.35 3.82 9.55
CA PRO A 68 11.93 2.56 9.96
C PRO A 68 11.55 2.23 11.41
N GLY A 69 11.30 0.95 11.70
CA GLY A 69 10.98 0.54 13.06
C GLY A 69 10.25 -0.78 13.14
N ARG A 70 9.92 -1.18 14.37
CA ARG A 70 9.30 -2.49 14.68
C ARG A 70 8.14 -2.38 15.66
N THR A 71 7.58 -1.18 15.79
CA THR A 71 6.56 -0.88 16.78
C THR A 71 5.18 -1.21 16.26
N VAL A 72 4.94 -0.90 14.99
CA VAL A 72 3.64 -1.08 14.32
C VAL A 72 3.81 -2.09 13.19
N GLU A 73 2.92 -3.07 13.15
CA GLU A 73 2.79 -4.00 12.03
C GLU A 73 1.65 -3.55 11.14
N VAL A 74 1.94 -3.23 9.88
CA VAL A 74 0.95 -2.85 8.87
C VAL A 74 0.69 -4.04 7.97
N ARG A 75 -0.56 -4.50 7.91
CA ARG A 75 -1.01 -5.69 7.19
C ARG A 75 -1.96 -5.30 6.07
N VAL A 76 -1.67 -5.81 4.88
CA VAL A 76 -2.51 -5.63 3.69
C VAL A 76 -2.78 -6.99 3.05
N PRO A 77 -3.65 -7.83 3.67
CA PRO A 77 -3.98 -9.14 3.12
C PRO A 77 -4.70 -9.05 1.76
N PRO A 78 -4.48 -10.02 0.85
CA PRO A 78 -3.58 -11.18 0.98
C PRO A 78 -2.12 -10.87 0.56
N TYR A 79 -1.77 -9.61 0.34
CA TYR A 79 -0.59 -9.25 -0.42
C TYR A 79 0.71 -9.26 0.39
N ALA A 80 0.75 -8.56 1.53
CA ALA A 80 1.96 -8.36 2.32
C ALA A 80 1.70 -7.76 3.71
N ALA A 81 2.74 -7.75 4.54
CA ALA A 81 2.81 -6.98 5.77
C ALA A 81 4.23 -6.45 5.96
N VAL A 82 4.38 -5.30 6.64
CA VAL A 82 5.66 -4.73 7.04
C VAL A 82 5.63 -4.30 8.50
N GLN A 83 6.81 -4.21 9.11
CA GLN A 83 6.99 -3.52 10.38
C GLN A 83 7.56 -2.13 10.11
N ALA A 84 6.99 -1.12 10.77
CA ALA A 84 7.40 0.27 10.64
C ALA A 84 7.28 0.98 11.99
N ILE A 85 7.70 2.24 12.00
CA ILE A 85 7.56 3.21 13.09
C ILE A 85 8.46 2.87 14.30
N GLU A 86 9.30 3.82 14.67
CA GLU A 86 10.16 3.71 15.85
C GLU A 86 9.34 3.73 17.15
N GLY A 87 9.87 3.08 18.18
CA GLY A 87 9.23 3.05 19.48
C GLY A 87 9.45 1.75 20.25
N PRO A 88 8.99 1.72 21.51
CA PRO A 88 9.08 0.53 22.34
C PRO A 88 8.15 -0.55 21.78
N ARG A 89 8.63 -1.80 21.83
CA ARG A 89 7.77 -2.96 21.58
C ARG A 89 6.67 -3.01 22.64
N HIS A 90 5.51 -3.54 22.25
CA HIS A 90 4.44 -3.83 23.21
C HIS A 90 4.99 -4.72 24.34
N THR A 91 4.54 -4.46 25.56
CA THR A 91 4.89 -5.29 26.72
C THR A 91 3.88 -6.41 26.87
N ARG A 92 4.17 -7.40 27.74
CA ARG A 92 3.21 -8.44 28.08
C ARG A 92 1.95 -7.79 28.67
N GLY A 93 0.77 -8.12 28.14
CA GLY A 93 -0.53 -7.61 28.60
C GLY A 93 -1.06 -6.40 27.83
N THR A 94 -0.27 -5.75 26.97
CA THR A 94 -0.78 -4.73 26.04
C THR A 94 -1.00 -5.33 24.65
N PRO A 95 -2.11 -5.02 23.95
CA PRO A 95 -2.31 -5.45 22.57
C PRO A 95 -1.15 -5.02 21.66
N PRO A 96 -0.77 -5.85 20.67
CA PRO A 96 0.24 -5.46 19.69
C PRO A 96 -0.25 -4.27 18.86
N ASN A 97 0.65 -3.38 18.43
CA ASN A 97 0.26 -2.30 17.51
C ASN A 97 0.14 -2.87 16.10
N VAL A 98 -1.09 -3.11 15.66
CA VAL A 98 -1.40 -3.67 14.34
C VAL A 98 -2.36 -2.74 13.64
N VAL A 99 -2.06 -2.45 12.38
CA VAL A 99 -2.96 -1.76 11.44
C VAL A 99 -3.24 -2.74 10.30
N GLU A 100 -4.50 -3.03 10.02
CA GLU A 100 -4.92 -3.95 8.97
C GLU A 100 -5.99 -3.32 8.08
N MET A 101 -5.84 -3.47 6.76
CA MET A 101 -6.76 -2.94 5.74
C MET A 101 -6.62 -3.71 4.41
N ASP A 102 -7.54 -3.53 3.48
CA ASP A 102 -7.41 -4.11 2.14
C ASP A 102 -6.45 -3.33 1.21
N GLY A 103 -6.12 -3.91 0.06
CA GLY A 103 -5.19 -3.33 -0.90
C GLY A 103 -5.64 -1.99 -1.52
N ARG A 104 -6.94 -1.81 -1.76
CA ARG A 104 -7.48 -0.56 -2.29
C ARG A 104 -7.39 0.53 -1.24
N THR A 105 -7.85 0.27 -0.03
CA THR A 105 -7.77 1.20 1.11
C THR A 105 -6.33 1.64 1.36
N TRP A 106 -5.38 0.70 1.33
CA TRP A 106 -3.96 1.02 1.48
C TRP A 106 -3.43 1.95 0.38
N ILE A 107 -3.72 1.65 -0.90
CA ILE A 107 -3.27 2.47 -2.03
C ILE A 107 -3.91 3.86 -1.97
N GLU A 108 -5.21 3.96 -1.68
CA GLU A 108 -5.90 5.24 -1.56
C GLU A 108 -5.33 6.09 -0.41
N LEU A 109 -5.03 5.49 0.75
CA LEU A 109 -4.38 6.18 1.87
C LEU A 109 -2.96 6.66 1.52
N ALA A 110 -2.14 5.76 0.96
CA ALA A 110 -0.76 6.06 0.58
C ALA A 110 -0.65 7.18 -0.46
N LEU A 111 -1.65 7.32 -1.34
CA LEU A 111 -1.70 8.35 -2.37
C LEU A 111 -2.55 9.59 -1.97
N GLY A 112 -3.10 9.61 -0.76
CA GLY A 112 -3.92 10.72 -0.27
C GLY A 112 -5.29 10.85 -0.96
N ARG A 113 -5.80 9.78 -1.56
CA ARG A 113 -7.18 9.68 -2.10
C ARG A 113 -8.22 9.42 -1.02
N LEU A 114 -7.79 8.82 0.08
CA LEU A 114 -8.57 8.60 1.29
C LEU A 114 -7.75 9.15 2.46
N THR A 115 -8.37 9.89 3.37
CA THR A 115 -7.69 10.31 4.60
C THR A 115 -7.75 9.21 5.66
N TRP A 116 -6.81 9.23 6.61
CA TRP A 116 -6.78 8.29 7.72
C TRP A 116 -8.10 8.31 8.54
N ASP A 117 -8.56 9.52 8.90
CA ASP A 117 -9.78 9.70 9.70
C ASP A 117 -11.03 9.19 8.95
N GLU A 118 -11.13 9.42 7.65
CA GLU A 118 -12.23 8.88 6.84
C GLU A 118 -12.18 7.35 6.77
N ALA A 119 -10.98 6.75 6.62
CA ALA A 119 -10.82 5.31 6.57
C ALA A 119 -11.22 4.65 7.91
N MET A 120 -10.83 5.26 9.02
CA MET A 120 -11.21 4.84 10.38
C MET A 120 -12.73 4.98 10.59
N ALA A 121 -13.32 6.12 10.21
CA ALA A 121 -14.76 6.37 10.36
C ALA A 121 -15.62 5.40 9.53
N LYS A 122 -15.13 4.98 8.36
CA LYS A 122 -15.79 3.98 7.50
C LYS A 122 -15.56 2.53 7.96
N GLY A 123 -14.69 2.29 8.94
CA GLY A 123 -14.27 0.95 9.34
C GLY A 123 -13.44 0.22 8.27
N ALA A 124 -12.85 0.96 7.32
CA ALA A 124 -11.99 0.40 6.27
C ALA A 124 -10.59 0.03 6.79
N VAL A 125 -10.21 0.59 7.95
CA VAL A 125 -8.99 0.27 8.68
C VAL A 125 -9.34 -0.29 10.06
N SER A 126 -8.69 -1.39 10.41
CA SER A 126 -8.65 -1.92 11.77
C SER A 126 -7.33 -1.53 12.43
N ALA A 127 -7.39 -0.74 13.49
CA ALA A 127 -6.22 -0.32 14.26
C ALA A 127 -6.33 -0.82 15.71
N SER A 128 -5.33 -1.58 16.16
CA SER A 128 -5.27 -2.13 17.51
C SER A 128 -3.94 -1.77 18.16
N GLY A 129 -3.95 -1.35 19.42
CA GLY A 129 -2.76 -0.90 20.15
C GLY A 129 -2.59 0.63 20.14
N ALA A 130 -1.96 1.17 21.18
CA ALA A 130 -1.91 2.61 21.44
C ALA A 130 -1.11 3.42 20.41
N ARG A 131 -0.32 2.76 19.55
CA ARG A 131 0.48 3.40 18.50
C ARG A 131 0.07 2.99 17.09
N ALA A 132 -1.05 2.29 16.92
CA ALA A 132 -1.57 1.89 15.62
C ALA A 132 -2.23 3.08 14.90
N ASP A 133 -1.44 4.09 14.58
CA ASP A 133 -1.86 5.31 13.89
C ASP A 133 -0.86 5.63 12.79
N LEU A 134 -1.33 5.69 11.53
CA LEU A 134 -0.51 6.03 10.37
C LEU A 134 -0.74 7.46 9.87
N SER A 135 -1.61 8.25 10.50
CA SER A 135 -1.99 9.60 10.03
C SER A 135 -0.79 10.53 9.81
N GLY A 136 0.20 10.50 10.70
CA GLY A 136 1.43 11.30 10.59
C GLY A 136 2.45 10.78 9.57
N TYR A 137 2.19 9.63 8.93
CA TYR A 137 3.07 8.97 7.97
C TYR A 137 2.45 8.84 6.58
N LEU A 138 1.26 9.40 6.37
CA LEU A 138 0.51 9.35 5.13
C LEU A 138 0.19 10.77 4.66
N PRO A 139 0.14 11.03 3.33
CA PRO A 139 0.51 10.13 2.23
C PRO A 139 2.03 9.88 2.10
N LEU A 140 2.44 8.99 1.19
CA LEU A 140 3.83 8.49 0.99
C LEU A 140 4.56 9.06 -0.23
#